data_AF-A0A973GMU8-F1
#
_entry.id   AF-A0A973GMU8-F1
#
_cell.length_a   1.000
_cell.length_b   1.000
_cell.length_c   1.000
_cell.angle_alpha   90.00
_cell.angle_beta   90.00
_cell.angle_gamma   90.00
#
_symmetry.space_group_name_H-M   'P 1'
#
loop_
_entity.id
_entity.type
_entity.pdbx_description
1 polymer ?
#
loop_
_entity_poly.entity_id
_entity_poly.type
_entity_poly.pdbx_seq_one_letter_code
_entity_poly.pdbx_strand_id
1 'polypeptide(L)' 'MKSILFSLETLTRALWTGGMALFTFIVTPAIFRSYGRDQAGEIVGRLFPGYFLYL' A
#
# COMPACT_ATOMS: atom_id res chain seq x y z
N MET A 1 12.00 29.77 -3.70
CA MET A 1 12.07 28.57 -4.58
C MET A 1 12.58 27.32 -3.85
N LYS A 2 13.74 27.35 -3.17
CA LYS A 2 14.28 26.18 -2.40
C LYS A 2 13.33 25.61 -1.33
N SER A 3 12.62 26.47 -0.59
CA SER A 3 11.67 26.02 0.46
C SER A 3 10.47 25.25 -0.11
N ILE A 4 9.92 25.68 -1.26
CA ILE A 4 8.81 24.98 -1.92
C ILE A 4 9.23 23.60 -2.43
N LEU A 5 10.43 23.49 -3.01
CA LEU A 5 10.97 22.21 -3.46
C LEU A 5 11.16 21.24 -2.28
N PHE A 6 11.63 21.73 -1.14
CA PHE A 6 11.76 20.93 0.08
C PHE A 6 10.41 20.45 0.64
N SER A 7 9.40 21.31 0.65
CA SER A 7 8.05 20.94 1.08
C SER A 7 7.41 19.90 0.16
N LEU A 8 7.60 20.04 -1.16
CA LEU A 8 7.11 19.06 -2.13
C LEU A 8 7.81 17.72 -1.98
N GLU A 9 9.13 17.71 -1.82
CA GLU A 9 9.89 16.46 -1.61
C GLU A 9 9.41 15.73 -0.35
N THR A 10 9.23 16.45 0.75
CA THR A 10 8.77 15.90 2.02
C THR A 10 7.34 15.35 1.89
N LEU A 11 6.45 16.07 1.20
CA LEU A 11 5.08 15.63 0.96
C LEU A 11 5.04 14.37 0.09
N THR A 12 5.78 14.33 -1.02
CA THR A 12 5.87 13.14 -1.89
C THR A 12 6.39 11.94 -1.10
N ARG A 13 7.43 12.13 -0.29
CA ARG A 13 7.98 11.06 0.56
C ARG A 13 6.96 10.58 1.58
N ALA A 14 6.26 11.50 2.26
CA ALA A 14 5.24 11.16 3.25
C ALA A 14 4.05 10.43 2.63
N LEU A 15 3.58 10.85 1.45
CA LEU A 15 2.50 10.18 0.71
C LEU A 15 2.93 8.79 0.25
N TRP A 16 4.17 8.64 -0.22
CA TRP A 16 4.70 7.34 -0.63
C TRP A 16 4.80 6.37 0.56
N THR A 17 5.46 6.77 1.65
CA THR A 17 5.64 5.90 2.82
C THR A 17 4.30 5.67 3.54
N GLY A 18 3.46 6.70 3.65
CA GLY A 18 2.14 6.61 4.27
C GLY A 18 1.19 5.74 3.45
N GLY A 19 1.21 5.86 2.12
CA GLY A 19 0.44 5.00 1.22
C GLY A 19 0.83 3.52 1.37
N MET A 20 2.13 3.22 1.36
CA MET A 20 2.62 1.85 1.58
C MET A 20 2.19 1.30 2.95
N ALA A 21 2.29 2.11 4.02
CA ALA A 21 1.84 1.72 5.35
C ALA A 21 0.32 1.47 5.38
N LEU A 22 -0.48 2.32 4.74
CA LEU A 22 -1.93 2.17 4.65
C LEU A 22 -2.31 0.86 3.95
N PHE A 23 -1.69 0.57 2.81
CA PHE A 23 -1.96 -0.65 2.07
C PHE A 23 -1.59 -1.91 2.87
N THR A 24 -0.47 -1.86 3.59
CA THR A 24 0.05 -2.99 4.38
C THR A 24 -0.79 -3.26 5.62
N PHE A 25 -1.08 -2.23 6.42
CA PHE A 25 -1.67 -2.40 7.75
C PHE A 25 -3.18 -2.20 7.80
N ILE A 26 -3.79 -1.56 6.80
CA ILE A 26 -5.22 -1.26 6.80
C ILE A 26 -5.92 -1.97 5.64
N VAL A 27 -5.52 -1.67 4.40
CA VAL A 27 -6.25 -2.16 3.21
C VAL A 27 -6.17 -3.68 3.09
N THR A 28 -4.97 -4.25 3.18
CA THR A 28 -4.80 -5.70 3.02
C THR A 28 -5.58 -6.48 4.11
N PRO A 29 -5.44 -6.18 5.42
CA PRO A 29 -6.26 -6.82 6.44
C PRO A 29 -7.76 -6.58 6.26
N ALA A 30 -8.19 -5.40 5.81
CA ALA A 30 -9.59 -5.13 5.53
C ALA A 30 -10.14 -6.04 4.42
N ILE A 31 -9.40 -6.24 3.33
CA ILE A 31 -9.78 -7.15 2.23
C ILE A 31 -9.94 -8.58 2.77
N PHE A 32 -8.98 -9.08 3.55
CA PHE A 32 -9.05 -10.43 4.13
C PHE A 32 -10.16 -10.59 5.18
N ARG A 33 -10.66 -9.50 5.78
CA ARG A 33 -11.84 -9.51 6.66
C ARG A 33 -13.16 -9.46 5.89
N SER A 34 -13.18 -8.81 4.73
CA SER A 34 -14.39 -8.60 3.94
C SER A 34 -14.66 -9.71 2.91
N TYR A 35 -13.64 -10.45 2.50
CA TYR A 35 -13.73 -11.49 1.47
C TYR A 35 -13.22 -12.84 1.98
N GLY A 36 -13.65 -13.93 1.31
CA GLY A 36 -13.06 -15.25 1.53
C GLY A 36 -11.58 -15.27 1.16
N ARG A 37 -10.79 -16.14 1.81
CA ARG A 37 -9.32 -16.19 1.69
C ARG A 37 -8.82 -16.19 0.24
N ASP A 38 -9.40 -17.03 -0.61
CA ASP A 38 -8.95 -17.19 -2.00
C ASP A 38 -9.22 -15.93 -2.83
N GLN A 39 -10.41 -15.35 -2.68
CA GLN A 39 -10.79 -14.10 -3.35
C GLN A 39 -9.96 -12.92 -2.84
N ALA A 40 -9.72 -12.83 -1.53
CA ALA A 40 -8.86 -11.82 -0.94
C ALA A 40 -7.42 -11.92 -1.47
N GLY A 41 -6.89 -13.15 -1.55
CA GLY A 41 -5.57 -13.43 -2.12
C GLY A 41 -5.48 -13.03 -3.59
N GLU A 42 -6.49 -13.33 -4.40
CA GLU A 42 -6.54 -12.90 -5.80
C GLU A 42 -6.55 -11.37 -5.95
N ILE A 43 -7.35 -10.66 -5.15
CA ILE A 43 -7.41 -9.20 -5.16
C ILE A 43 -6.04 -8.61 -4.82
N VAL A 44 -5.44 -9.06 -3.71
CA VAL A 44 -4.14 -8.55 -3.23
C VAL A 44 -3.02 -8.91 -4.21
N GLY A 45 -3.05 -10.11 -4.80
CA GLY A 45 -2.07 -10.56 -5.79
C GLY A 45 -2.11 -9.78 -7.10
N ARG A 46 -3.29 -9.32 -7.52
CA ARG A 46 -3.44 -8.40 -8.67
C ARG A 46 -3.01 -6.98 -8.35
N LEU A 47 -3.28 -6.49 -7.14
CA LEU A 47 -2.91 -5.14 -6.70
C LEU A 47 -1.39 -5.01 -6.49
N PHE A 48 -0.77 -6.08 -5.98
CA PHE A 48 0.65 -6.16 -5.66
C PHE A 48 1.25 -7.43 -6.27
N PRO A 49 1.61 -7.41 -7.56
CA PRO A 49 2.25 -8.54 -8.24
C PRO A 49 3.59 -8.80 -7.57
N GLY A 50 3.62 -9.78 -6.67
CA GLY A 50 4.78 -10.07 -5.82
C GLY A 50 4.47 -10.34 -4.35
N TYR A 51 3.28 -9.98 -3.88
CA TYR A 51 2.91 -10.04 -2.46
C TYR A 51 3.06 -11.43 -1.84
N PHE A 52 2.80 -12.47 -2.63
CA PHE A 52 2.85 -13.87 -2.19
C PHE A 52 4.06 -14.64 -2.75
N LEU A 53 5.05 -13.99 -3.38
CA LEU A 53 6.19 -14.70 -3.98
C LEU A 53 7.04 -15.49 -2.96
N TYR A 54 6.94 -15.15 -1.67
CA TYR A 54 7.76 -15.70 -0.60
C TYR A 54 6.94 -16.23 0.59
N LEU A 55 5.62 -16.38 0.44
CA LEU A 55 4.70 -16.93 1.45
C LEU A 55 4.33 -18.37 1.09
#